data_AF-A0A353FKC4-F1
#
_entry.id   AF-A0A353FKC4-F1
#
_cell.length_a   1.000
_cell.length_b   1.000
_cell.length_c   1.000
_cell.angle_alpha   90.00
_cell.angle_beta   90.00
_cell.angle_gamma   90.00
#
_symmetry.space_group_name_H-M   'P 1'
#
loop_
_entity.id
_entity.type
_entity.pdbx_description
1 polymer ?
#
loop_
_entity_poly.entity_id
_entity_poly.type
_entity_poly.pdbx_seq_one_letter_code
_entity_poly.pdbx_strand_id
1 'polypeptide(L)'
;VVEVADYTGFPEMMNGRVKTLHPKIHGGLLGRRGDPNHVAAMEEHEIGPIDLVCVNLYPFEETVASGADAGAIIEKIDIGG
;
A
#
# COMPACT_ATOMS: atom_id res chain seq x y z
N VAL A 1 -4.27 -13.14 -10.62
CA VAL A 1 -3.90 -11.97 -9.80
C VAL A 1 -5.18 -11.53 -9.11
N VAL A 2 -5.12 -11.16 -7.82
CA VAL A 2 -6.26 -10.59 -7.09
C VAL A 2 -6.04 -9.08 -7.06
N GLU A 3 -7.03 -8.29 -7.48
CA GLU A 3 -6.92 -6.84 -7.46
C GLU A 3 -7.04 -6.30 -6.03
N VAL A 4 -6.37 -5.18 -5.75
CA VAL A 4 -6.41 -4.56 -4.41
C VAL A 4 -7.84 -4.14 -4.03
N ALA A 5 -8.62 -3.65 -4.99
CA ALA A 5 -10.02 -3.27 -4.77
C ALA A 5 -10.88 -4.49 -4.38
N ASP A 6 -10.68 -5.63 -5.03
CA ASP A 6 -11.39 -6.87 -4.71
C ASP A 6 -11.00 -7.41 -3.33
N TYR A 7 -9.72 -7.33 -2.97
CA TYR A 7 -9.22 -7.78 -1.68
C TYR A 7 -9.68 -6.90 -0.51
N THR A 8 -9.65 -5.58 -0.70
CA THR A 8 -10.02 -4.61 0.34
C THR A 8 -11.52 -4.38 0.42
N GLY A 9 -12.25 -4.63 -0.67
CA GLY A 9 -13.65 -4.24 -0.83
C GLY A 9 -13.85 -2.74 -1.04
N PHE A 10 -12.77 -1.98 -1.26
CA PHE A 10 -12.80 -0.53 -1.41
C PHE A 10 -12.40 -0.12 -2.84
N PRO A 11 -13.20 0.70 -3.54
CA PRO A 11 -12.91 1.07 -4.92
C PRO A 11 -11.69 1.99 -5.02
N GLU A 12 -11.08 2.04 -6.20
CA GLU A 12 -10.04 3.03 -6.46
C GLU A 12 -10.60 4.46 -6.41
N MET A 13 -9.88 5.36 -5.75
CA MET A 13 -10.23 6.77 -5.65
C MET A 13 -8.99 7.66 -5.67
N MET A 14 -9.17 8.95 -5.95
CA MET A 14 -8.10 9.95 -5.99
C MET A 14 -6.94 9.56 -6.92
N ASN A 15 -7.27 9.03 -8.10
CA ASN A 15 -6.30 8.52 -9.09
C ASN A 15 -5.33 7.49 -8.48
N GLY A 16 -5.85 6.58 -7.65
CA GLY A 16 -5.07 5.49 -7.06
C GLY A 16 -4.18 5.87 -5.87
N ARG A 17 -4.18 7.14 -5.44
CA ARG A 17 -3.30 7.65 -4.35
C ARG A 17 -3.45 6.94 -3.02
N VAL A 18 -4.61 6.36 -2.75
CA VAL A 18 -4.94 5.70 -1.48
C VAL A 18 -5.23 4.21 -1.63
N LYS A 19 -4.94 3.62 -2.79
CA LYS A 19 -5.36 2.25 -3.13
C LYS A 19 -4.86 1.19 -2.15
N THR A 20 -3.62 1.32 -1.64
CA THR A 20 -3.00 0.36 -0.70
C THR A 20 -3.13 0.78 0.76
N LEU A 21 -3.55 2.02 1.04
CA LEU A 21 -3.65 2.60 2.39
C LEU A 21 -4.90 2.08 3.13
N HIS A 22 -4.96 0.76 3.31
CA HIS A 22 -6.11 0.05 3.86
C HIS A 22 -5.72 -0.89 5.01
N PRO A 23 -6.52 -1.03 6.08
CA PRO A 23 -6.23 -1.93 7.20
C PRO A 23 -6.03 -3.39 6.79
N LYS A 24 -6.78 -3.91 5.80
CA LYS A 24 -6.55 -5.28 5.30
C LYS A 24 -5.16 -5.48 4.69
N ILE A 25 -4.57 -4.44 4.08
CA ILE A 25 -3.21 -4.51 3.54
C ILE A 25 -2.20 -4.33 4.69
N HIS A 26 -2.24 -3.20 5.39
CA HIS A 26 -1.24 -2.89 6.41
C HIS A 26 -1.32 -3.79 7.64
N GLY A 27 -2.49 -4.31 8.00
CA GLY A 27 -2.65 -5.32 9.04
C GLY A 27 -2.01 -6.65 8.65
N GLY A 28 -2.09 -7.04 7.36
CA GLY A 28 -1.40 -8.23 6.85
C GLY A 28 0.12 -8.09 6.86
N LEU A 29 0.62 -6.86 6.66
CA LEU A 29 2.05 -6.52 6.71
C LEU A 29 2.61 -6.39 8.13
N LEU A 30 1.87 -5.73 9.02
CA LEU A 30 2.35 -5.32 10.34
C LEU A 30 1.89 -6.26 11.47
N GLY A 31 0.97 -7.19 11.17
CA GLY A 31 0.46 -8.19 12.09
C GLY A 31 1.55 -9.09 12.65
N ARG A 32 1.77 -9.04 13.97
CA ARG A 32 2.79 -9.85 14.65
C ARG A 32 2.24 -11.24 14.94
N ARG A 33 2.71 -12.24 14.20
CA ARG A 33 2.23 -13.64 14.29
C ARG A 33 2.51 -14.32 15.64
N GLY A 34 3.51 -13.82 16.38
CA GLY A 34 3.84 -14.31 17.72
C GLY A 34 3.09 -13.60 18.85
N ASP A 35 2.25 -12.61 18.54
CA ASP A 35 1.46 -11.88 19.54
C ASP A 35 -0.02 -12.31 19.43
N PRO A 36 -0.56 -13.02 20.44
CA PRO A 36 -1.94 -13.51 20.42
C PRO A 36 -2.98 -12.40 20.24
N ASN A 37 -2.72 -11.18 20.72
CA ASN A 37 -3.65 -10.06 20.55
C ASN A 37 -3.70 -9.59 19.10
N HIS A 38 -2.55 -9.57 18.42
CA HIS A 38 -2.50 -9.23 16.99
C HIS A 38 -3.19 -10.32 16.15
N VAL A 39 -2.93 -11.59 16.45
CA VAL A 39 -3.57 -12.71 15.73
C VAL A 39 -5.09 -12.65 15.88
N ALA A 40 -5.60 -12.46 17.10
CA ALA A 40 -7.04 -12.34 17.34
C ALA A 40 -7.67 -11.15 16.58
N ALA A 41 -7.03 -9.97 16.59
CA ALA A 41 -7.53 -8.80 15.87
C ALA A 41 -7.51 -9.02 14.34
N MET A 42 -6.50 -9.71 13.82
CA MET A 42 -6.43 -10.06 12.40
C MET A 42 -7.54 -11.03 12.01
N GLU A 43 -7.80 -12.06 12.81
CA GLU A 43 -8.88 -13.02 12.58
C GLU A 43 -10.26 -12.34 12.64
N GLU A 44 -10.50 -11.50 13.66
CA GLU A 44 -11.76 -10.76 13.83
C GLU A 44 -12.11 -9.86 12.63
N HIS A 45 -11.08 -9.25 12.02
CA HIS A 45 -11.25 -8.32 10.90
C HIS A 45 -10.94 -8.93 9.53
N GLU A 46 -10.82 -10.26 9.45
CA GLU A 46 -10.56 -11.01 8.21
C GLU A 46 -9.28 -10.55 7.48
N ILE A 47 -8.23 -10.27 8.24
CA ILE A 47 -6.94 -9.80 7.76
C ILE A 47 -5.99 -11.00 7.63
N GLY A 48 -5.69 -11.39 6.39
CA GLY A 48 -4.69 -12.42 6.11
C GLY A 48 -3.25 -11.88 6.24
N PRO A 49 -2.29 -12.70 6.69
CA PRO A 49 -0.89 -12.30 6.72
C PRO A 49 -0.33 -12.15 5.29
N ILE A 50 0.58 -11.19 5.11
CA ILE A 50 1.35 -11.02 3.88
C ILE A 50 2.80 -11.46 4.16
N ASP A 51 3.24 -12.54 3.51
CA ASP A 51 4.56 -13.14 3.71
C ASP A 51 5.68 -12.49 2.87
N LEU A 52 5.31 -11.91 1.73
CA LEU A 52 6.24 -11.34 0.77
C LEU A 52 5.68 -10.04 0.22
N VAL A 53 6.52 -9.01 0.20
CA VAL A 53 6.24 -7.72 -0.42
C VAL A 53 7.30 -7.46 -1.47
N CYS A 54 6.85 -7.20 -2.69
CA CYS A 54 7.71 -6.81 -3.81
C CYS A 54 7.18 -5.50 -4.37
N VAL A 55 7.80 -4.39 -3.98
CA VAL A 55 7.42 -3.04 -4.39
C VAL A 55 8.63 -2.31 -4.97
N ASN A 56 8.40 -1.52 -6.01
CA ASN A 56 9.34 -0.52 -6.50
C ASN A 56 8.68 0.86 -6.38
N LEU A 57 9.50 1.88 -6.19
CA LEU A 57 9.02 3.26 -6.06
C LEU A 57 9.03 3.95 -7.42
N TYR A 58 8.21 4.99 -7.56
CA TYR A 58 8.30 5.87 -8.72
C TYR A 58 9.71 6.50 -8.84
N PRO A 59 10.20 6.71 -10.08
CA PRO A 59 11.55 7.24 -10.33
C PRO A 59 11.61 8.75 -10.04
N PHE A 60 11.53 9.12 -8.76
CA PHE A 60 11.49 10.50 -8.30
C PHE A 60 12.80 11.22 -8.64
N GLU A 61 13.95 10.62 -8.33
CA GLU A 61 15.27 11.21 -8.59
C GLU A 61 15.48 11.47 -10.09
N GLU A 62 15.12 10.53 -10.95
CA GLU A 62 15.20 10.70 -12.41
C GLU A 62 14.29 11.83 -12.89
N THR A 63 13.10 11.96 -12.30
CA THR A 63 12.14 13.02 -12.63
C THR A 63 12.70 14.40 -12.26
N VAL A 64 13.33 14.52 -11.09
CA VAL A 64 14.02 15.76 -10.69
C VAL A 64 15.20 16.06 -11.63
N ALA A 65 16.04 15.07 -11.91
CA ALA A 65 17.21 15.22 -12.79
C ALA A 65 16.85 15.57 -14.24
N SER A 66 15.65 15.20 -14.69
CA SER A 66 15.15 15.53 -16.04
C SER A 66 14.80 17.01 -16.23
N GLY A 67 14.74 17.81 -15.15
CA GLY A 67 14.31 19.20 -15.19
C GLY A 67 12.79 19.38 -15.32
N ALA A 68 12.02 18.36 -14.92
CA ALA A 68 10.57 18.42 -14.89
C ALA A 68 10.08 19.56 -13.98
N ASP A 69 8.86 20.06 -14.26
CA ASP A 69 8.26 21.10 -13.41
C ASP A 69 7.88 20.54 -12.03
N ALA A 70 7.66 21.46 -11.08
CA ALA A 70 7.33 21.10 -9.71
C ALA A 70 6.07 20.21 -9.59
N GLY A 71 5.06 20.42 -10.43
CA GLY A 71 3.85 19.60 -10.43
C GLY A 71 4.16 18.16 -10.85
N ALA A 72 4.92 17.99 -11.93
CA ALA A 72 5.36 16.67 -12.39
C ALA A 72 6.23 15.94 -11.35
N ILE A 73 7.09 16.67 -10.62
CA ILE A 73 7.89 16.10 -9.53
C ILE A 73 7.01 15.67 -8.35
N ILE A 74 6.03 16.50 -7.97
CA ILE A 74 5.10 16.20 -6.85
C ILE A 74 4.26 14.95 -7.16
N GLU A 75 3.83 14.75 -8.40
CA GLU A 75 3.09 13.54 -8.80
C GLU A 75 3.92 12.25 -8.69
N LYS A 76 5.26 12.34 -8.54
CA LYS A 76 6.15 11.19 -8.35
C LYS A 76 6.45 10.87 -6.90
N ILE A 77 5.88 11.62 -5.94
CA ILE A 77 5.96 11.27 -4.53
C ILE A 77 5.05 10.06 -4.30
N ASP A 78 5.67 8.90 -4.04
CA ASP A 78 4.93 7.70 -3.67
C ASP A 78 4.49 7.78 -2.19
N ILE A 79 3.24 7.42 -1.95
CA ILE A 79 2.62 7.42 -0.61
C ILE A 79 2.26 6.01 -0.18
N GLY A 80 1.85 5.17 -1.13
CA GLY A 80 1.30 3.85 -0.85
C GLY A 80 2.24 2.69 -1.15
N GLY A 81 3.28 2.92 -1.96
CA GLY A 81 4.39 1.99 -2.16
C GLY A 81 5.31 1.88 -0.95
#